data_AF-A0A932GFB2-F1
#
_entry.id   AF-A0A932GFB2-F1
#
_cell.length_a   1.000
_cell.length_b   1.000
_cell.length_c   1.000
_cell.angle_alpha   90.00
_cell.angle_beta   90.00
_cell.angle_gamma   90.00
#
_symmetry.space_group_name_H-M   'P 1'
#
loop_
_entity.id
_entity.type
_entity.pdbx_description
1 polymer ?
#
loop_
_entity_poly.entity_id
_entity_poly.type
_entity_poly.pdbx_seq_one_letter_code
_entity_poly.pdbx_strand_id
1 'polypeptide(L)'
;MSGAGVVTAVWTKLDAAVRKLDSAAADACLYRLATEEGDDVILEMAKAAVAAQKKGTAAPVAAPQLPPPSVIDISKFFAPVADSEAIILLTPQFGSEEAARIVYQCRQLAMDEGYTGFIFWRAAAGFLWRTHGPLFGTCRENWKYLQTWRLKNDPTTTDSLAFFVPRLLTGSTGKAVTDQRKLLVETRAKYTLPEPFLKDFGSAAYVAGLTLSHHRITSERTPLDLLWARCETFREDGGRLGFGFFLESSGLGCLNWDDGLPVDFIGIFPLGVVPILGH
;
A
#
# COMPACT_ATOMS: atom_id res chain seq x y z
N MET A 1 24.03 -16.17 -14.90
CA MET A 1 23.26 -17.21 -14.18
C MET A 1 22.66 -16.54 -12.96
N SER A 2 21.33 -16.43 -12.90
CA SER A 2 20.61 -15.61 -11.91
C SER A 2 20.47 -16.32 -10.57
N GLY A 3 20.62 -15.58 -9.47
CA GLY A 3 20.51 -16.09 -8.09
C GLY A 3 19.17 -16.77 -7.75
N ALA A 4 18.10 -16.49 -8.51
CA ALA A 4 16.81 -17.18 -8.36
C ALA A 4 16.89 -18.66 -8.80
N GLY A 5 17.68 -18.98 -9.83
CA GLY A 5 17.92 -20.37 -10.23
C GLY A 5 18.75 -21.14 -9.19
N VAL A 6 19.57 -20.44 -8.41
CA VAL A 6 20.40 -21.05 -7.36
C VAL A 6 19.55 -21.40 -6.14
N VAL A 7 18.67 -20.51 -5.66
CA VAL A 7 17.84 -20.75 -4.47
C VAL A 7 16.84 -21.89 -4.69
N THR A 8 16.17 -21.94 -5.86
CA THR A 8 15.24 -23.03 -6.17
C THR A 8 15.98 -24.37 -6.38
N ALA A 9 17.18 -24.34 -6.99
CA ALA A 9 18.01 -25.53 -7.12
C ALA A 9 18.57 -26.02 -5.78
N VAL A 10 18.90 -25.12 -4.85
CA VAL A 10 19.34 -25.44 -3.48
C VAL A 10 18.21 -26.10 -2.70
N TRP A 11 16.99 -25.55 -2.74
CA TRP A 11 15.82 -26.14 -2.08
C TRP A 11 15.44 -27.52 -2.62
N THR A 12 15.49 -27.69 -3.95
CA THR A 12 15.16 -28.97 -4.59
C THR A 12 16.24 -30.03 -4.29
N LYS A 13 17.52 -29.64 -4.23
CA LYS A 13 18.61 -30.53 -3.81
C LYS A 13 18.55 -30.84 -2.31
N LEU A 14 18.12 -29.90 -1.47
CA LEU A 14 17.97 -30.07 -0.03
C LEU A 14 16.84 -31.05 0.30
N ASP A 15 15.68 -30.89 -0.32
CA ASP A 15 14.53 -31.80 -0.12
C ASP A 15 14.83 -33.21 -0.65
N ALA A 16 15.59 -33.33 -1.74
CA ALA A 16 16.04 -34.62 -2.26
C ALA A 16 17.13 -35.29 -1.39
N ALA A 17 18.02 -34.51 -0.75
CA ALA A 17 19.06 -35.02 0.13
C ALA A 17 18.49 -35.46 1.49
N VAL A 18 17.56 -34.69 2.06
CA VAL A 18 16.87 -34.98 3.33
C VAL A 18 16.05 -36.27 3.24
N ARG A 19 15.50 -36.59 2.06
CA ARG A 19 14.72 -37.83 1.84
C ARG A 19 15.56 -39.10 1.66
N LYS A 20 16.89 -38.99 1.45
CA LYS A 20 17.76 -40.14 1.12
C LYS A 20 18.82 -40.47 2.17
N LEU A 21 18.97 -39.66 3.21
CA LEU A 21 20.03 -39.84 4.21
C LEU A 21 19.47 -40.35 5.53
N ASP A 22 20.16 -41.33 6.13
CA ASP A 22 19.92 -41.72 7.52
C ASP A 22 20.18 -40.51 8.44
N SER A 23 19.41 -40.41 9.53
CA SER A 23 19.19 -39.21 10.35
C SER A 23 20.46 -38.49 10.81
N ALA A 24 21.58 -39.22 10.98
CA ALA A 24 22.86 -38.65 11.39
C ALA A 24 23.59 -37.85 10.28
N ALA A 25 23.36 -38.18 8.99
CA ALA A 25 24.00 -37.50 7.86
C ALA A 25 23.22 -36.25 7.39
N ALA A 26 21.91 -36.18 7.68
CA ALA A 26 21.08 -35.01 7.43
C ALA A 26 21.43 -33.84 8.38
N ASP A 27 21.68 -34.14 9.66
CA ASP A 27 22.08 -33.16 10.68
C ASP A 27 23.38 -32.42 10.31
N ALA A 28 24.38 -33.14 9.78
CA ALA A 28 25.67 -32.54 9.37
C ALA A 28 25.56 -31.68 8.09
N CYS A 29 24.61 -31.98 7.20
CA CYS A 29 24.39 -31.25 5.95
C CYS A 29 23.66 -29.90 6.19
N LEU A 30 22.64 -29.91 7.05
CA LEU A 30 21.89 -28.72 7.45
C LEU A 30 22.74 -27.74 8.26
N TYR A 31 23.58 -28.26 9.16
CA TYR A 31 24.48 -27.42 9.95
C TYR A 31 25.51 -26.70 9.08
N ARG A 32 26.06 -27.38 8.06
CA ARG A 32 27.07 -26.80 7.15
C ARG A 32 26.48 -25.71 6.24
N LEU A 33 25.26 -25.91 5.74
CA LEU A 33 24.54 -24.92 4.91
C LEU A 33 24.15 -23.66 5.70
N ALA A 34 23.78 -23.80 6.97
CA ALA A 34 23.43 -22.67 7.82
C ALA A 34 24.65 -21.84 8.26
N THR A 35 25.82 -22.46 8.43
CA THR A 35 27.07 -21.75 8.78
C THR A 35 27.73 -21.01 7.61
N GLU A 36 27.43 -21.38 6.36
CA GLU A 36 28.02 -20.76 5.16
C GLU A 36 27.25 -19.50 4.69
N GLU A 37 25.97 -19.32 5.03
CA GLU A 37 25.15 -18.17 4.58
C GLU A 37 24.84 -17.10 5.65
N GLY A 38 25.21 -17.31 6.92
CA GLY A 38 25.22 -16.26 7.95
C GLY A 38 23.86 -15.65 8.31
N ASP A 39 22.77 -16.42 8.21
CA ASP A 39 21.41 -15.96 8.52
C ASP A 39 20.85 -16.70 9.76
N ASP A 40 20.85 -16.01 10.90
CA ASP A 40 20.44 -16.54 12.21
C ASP A 40 18.98 -17.06 12.19
N VAL A 41 18.14 -16.54 11.29
CA VAL A 41 16.75 -16.97 11.14
C VAL A 41 16.67 -18.36 10.53
N ILE A 42 17.50 -18.65 9.53
CA ILE A 42 17.55 -19.96 8.87
C ILE A 42 18.12 -21.02 9.82
N LEU A 43 19.10 -20.63 10.65
CA LEU A 43 19.70 -21.51 11.64
C LEU A 43 18.70 -21.91 12.74
N GLU A 44 17.91 -20.97 13.26
CA GLU A 44 16.87 -21.27 14.26
C GLU A 44 15.73 -22.12 13.67
N MET A 45 15.36 -21.90 12.40
CA MET A 45 14.38 -22.72 11.70
C MET A 45 14.85 -24.17 11.48
N ALA A 46 16.14 -24.36 11.14
CA ALA A 46 16.72 -25.69 10.98
C ALA A 46 16.79 -26.46 12.31
N LYS A 47 17.17 -25.79 13.41
CA LYS A 47 17.17 -26.38 14.76
C LYS A 47 15.76 -26.83 15.19
N ALA A 48 14.75 -26.01 14.90
CA ALA A 48 13.35 -26.33 15.22
C ALA A 48 12.84 -27.56 14.44
N ALA A 49 13.19 -27.68 13.15
CA ALA A 49 12.83 -28.82 12.32
C ALA A 49 13.48 -30.13 12.81
N VAL A 50 14.77 -30.10 13.15
CA VAL A 50 15.50 -31.27 13.68
C VAL A 50 14.95 -31.69 15.05
N ALA A 51 14.59 -30.73 15.90
CA ALA A 51 13.99 -31.01 17.22
C ALA A 51 12.59 -31.66 17.10
N ALA A 52 11.80 -31.29 16.10
CA ALA A 52 10.50 -31.89 15.82
C ALA A 52 10.61 -33.33 15.32
N GLN A 53 11.62 -33.62 14.49
CA GLN A 53 11.87 -34.95 13.94
C GLN A 53 12.37 -35.95 15.01
N LYS A 54 13.20 -35.49 15.97
CA LYS A 54 13.68 -36.32 17.10
C LYS A 54 12.59 -36.71 18.09
N LYS A 55 11.44 -36.03 18.09
CA LYS A 55 10.30 -36.34 18.99
C LYS A 55 9.31 -37.35 18.44
N GLY A 56 9.50 -37.87 17.21
CA GLY A 56 8.66 -38.92 16.63
C GLY A 56 7.20 -38.55 16.43
N THR A 57 6.82 -37.28 16.60
CA THR A 57 5.47 -36.78 16.39
C THR A 57 5.31 -36.35 14.95
N ALA A 58 4.75 -37.22 14.11
CA ALA A 58 4.20 -36.84 12.81
C ALA A 58 2.92 -36.03 13.03
N ALA A 59 3.06 -34.76 13.42
CA ALA A 59 2.00 -33.78 13.29
C ALA A 59 2.15 -33.10 11.92
N PRO A 60 1.06 -32.89 11.16
CA PRO A 60 1.13 -32.11 9.93
C PRO A 60 1.69 -30.74 10.28
N VAL A 61 2.79 -30.35 9.62
CA VAL A 61 3.34 -29.00 9.76
C VAL A 61 2.32 -28.05 9.14
N ALA A 62 1.42 -27.54 9.98
CA ALA A 62 0.58 -26.41 9.63
C ALA A 62 1.53 -25.30 9.18
N ALA A 63 1.27 -24.72 8.01
CA ALA A 63 1.94 -23.51 7.57
C ALA A 63 1.93 -22.54 8.76
N PRO A 64 3.05 -21.88 9.08
CA PRO A 64 3.12 -21.00 10.24
C PRO A 64 1.95 -20.04 10.17
N GLN A 65 1.02 -20.17 11.12
CA GLN A 65 0.00 -19.16 11.32
C GLN A 65 0.78 -17.90 11.66
N LEU A 66 0.71 -16.92 10.76
CA LEU A 66 1.11 -15.56 11.08
C LEU A 66 0.49 -15.23 12.44
N PRO A 67 1.22 -14.54 13.32
CA PRO A 67 0.64 -14.10 14.59
C PRO A 67 -0.72 -13.45 14.28
N PRO A 68 -1.75 -13.67 15.11
CA PRO A 68 -3.02 -12.96 14.95
C PRO A 68 -2.68 -11.49 14.76
N PRO A 69 -3.27 -10.78 13.77
CA PRO A 69 -2.88 -9.42 13.45
C PRO A 69 -2.87 -8.65 14.76
N SER A 70 -1.68 -8.34 15.26
CA SER A 70 -1.55 -7.31 16.27
C SER A 70 -2.12 -6.11 15.56
N VAL A 71 -3.34 -5.72 15.97
CA VAL A 71 -4.11 -4.69 15.31
C VAL A 71 -3.23 -3.46 15.33
N ILE A 72 -2.52 -3.19 14.22
CA ILE A 72 -1.83 -1.93 14.08
C ILE A 72 -2.95 -0.91 14.17
N ASP A 73 -2.85 -0.06 15.17
CA ASP A 73 -3.77 1.04 15.31
C ASP A 73 -3.68 1.86 14.03
N ILE A 74 -4.79 1.93 13.29
CA ILE A 74 -4.82 2.66 12.02
C ILE A 74 -4.50 4.13 12.23
N SER A 75 -4.84 4.66 13.40
CA SER A 75 -4.51 6.02 13.80
C SER A 75 -3.01 6.30 13.81
N LYS A 76 -2.16 5.25 13.88
CA LYS A 76 -0.70 5.38 13.89
C LYS A 76 -0.16 6.00 12.60
N PHE A 77 -0.75 5.67 11.44
CA PHE A 77 -0.27 6.16 10.15
C PHE A 77 -1.21 7.16 9.51
N PHE A 78 -2.51 7.01 9.70
CA PHE A 78 -3.51 7.88 9.10
C PHE A 78 -4.64 8.14 10.10
N ALA A 79 -4.84 9.41 10.45
CA ALA A 79 -5.92 9.83 11.33
C ALA A 79 -6.81 10.85 10.62
N PRO A 80 -8.15 10.73 10.70
CA PRO A 80 -9.04 11.75 10.15
C PRO A 80 -8.85 13.07 10.89
N VAL A 81 -8.91 14.18 10.15
CA VAL A 81 -8.72 15.53 10.67
C VAL A 81 -10.00 16.33 10.43
N ALA A 82 -10.47 17.01 11.47
CA ALA A 82 -11.60 17.92 11.36
C ALA A 82 -11.21 19.19 10.58
N ASP A 83 -12.18 19.82 9.90
CA ASP A 83 -11.93 21.01 9.08
C ASP A 83 -11.24 22.14 9.88
N SER A 84 -11.62 22.36 11.14
CA SER A 84 -10.98 23.35 12.03
C SER A 84 -9.51 23.04 12.31
N GLU A 85 -9.15 21.77 12.49
CA GLU A 85 -7.76 21.34 12.70
C GLU A 85 -6.96 21.41 11.40
N ALA A 86 -7.57 21.06 10.26
CA ALA A 86 -6.94 21.21 8.94
C ALA A 86 -6.56 22.68 8.66
N ILE A 87 -7.41 23.64 9.03
CA ILE A 87 -7.11 25.08 8.93
C ILE A 87 -5.87 25.43 9.77
N ILE A 88 -5.80 24.95 11.02
CA ILE A 88 -4.65 25.18 11.90
C ILE A 88 -3.38 24.62 11.28
N LEU A 89 -3.42 23.40 10.74
CA LEU A 89 -2.26 22.74 10.13
C LEU A 89 -1.78 23.41 8.83
N LEU A 90 -2.68 24.04 8.07
CA LEU A 90 -2.36 24.75 6.84
C LEU A 90 -1.89 26.20 7.08
N THR A 91 -2.28 26.79 8.22
CA THR A 91 -1.98 28.20 8.55
C THR A 91 -0.49 28.56 8.48
N PRO A 92 0.46 27.73 8.96
CA PRO A 92 1.89 28.05 8.87
C PRO A 92 2.41 28.23 7.44
N GLN A 93 1.79 27.58 6.45
CA GLN A 93 2.26 27.61 5.07
C GLN A 93 1.48 28.63 4.21
N PHE A 94 0.20 28.80 4.47
CA PHE A 94 -0.69 29.61 3.61
C PHE A 94 -1.21 30.88 4.29
N GLY A 95 -1.12 30.99 5.62
CA GLY A 95 -1.84 31.99 6.41
C GLY A 95 -3.27 31.56 6.72
N SER A 96 -3.87 32.17 7.75
CA SER A 96 -5.17 31.73 8.32
C SER A 96 -6.34 31.88 7.35
N GLU A 97 -6.45 33.04 6.68
CA GLU A 97 -7.55 33.31 5.73
C GLU A 97 -7.50 32.37 4.53
N GLU A 98 -6.31 32.18 3.95
CA GLU A 98 -6.11 31.30 2.82
C GLU A 98 -6.29 29.82 3.20
N ALA A 99 -5.83 29.40 4.38
CA ALA A 99 -6.09 28.05 4.90
C ALA A 99 -7.59 27.76 5.03
N ALA A 100 -8.38 28.70 5.56
CA ALA A 100 -9.83 28.59 5.63
C ALA A 100 -10.47 28.50 4.23
N ARG A 101 -10.00 29.32 3.28
CA ARG A 101 -10.46 29.29 1.89
C ARG A 101 -10.17 27.94 1.23
N ILE A 102 -8.96 27.40 1.40
CA ILE A 102 -8.55 26.09 0.85
C ILE A 102 -9.46 24.99 1.40
N VAL A 103 -9.67 24.93 2.71
CA VAL A 103 -10.54 23.92 3.34
C VAL A 103 -11.97 24.00 2.81
N TYR A 104 -12.51 25.22 2.66
CA TYR A 104 -13.82 25.43 2.06
C TYR A 104 -13.89 24.91 0.61
N GLN A 105 -12.90 25.21 -0.22
CA GLN A 105 -12.85 24.77 -1.62
C GLN A 105 -12.70 23.24 -1.75
N CYS A 106 -11.86 22.62 -0.92
CA CYS A 106 -11.76 21.17 -0.81
C CYS A 106 -13.10 20.52 -0.43
N ARG A 107 -13.87 21.16 0.46
CA ARG A 107 -15.20 20.69 0.84
C ARG A 107 -16.22 20.81 -0.29
N GLN A 108 -16.19 21.91 -1.05
CA GLN A 108 -17.02 22.08 -2.25
C GLN A 108 -16.71 21.01 -3.30
N LEU A 109 -15.43 20.76 -3.57
CA LEU A 109 -15.02 19.66 -4.46
C LEU A 109 -15.54 18.30 -3.98
N ALA A 110 -15.39 18.00 -2.69
CA ALA A 110 -15.90 16.73 -2.15
C ALA A 110 -17.44 16.60 -2.28
N MET A 111 -18.17 17.69 -2.06
CA MET A 111 -19.63 17.72 -2.24
C MET A 111 -20.05 17.49 -3.69
N ASP A 112 -19.36 18.12 -4.64
CA ASP A 112 -19.60 17.92 -6.07
C ASP A 112 -19.32 16.47 -6.52
N GLU A 113 -18.37 15.80 -5.87
CA GLU A 113 -18.11 14.36 -6.04
C GLU A 113 -19.03 13.46 -5.18
N GLY A 114 -20.05 14.03 -4.53
CA GLY A 114 -21.06 13.30 -3.76
C GLY A 114 -20.56 12.74 -2.42
N TYR A 115 -19.59 13.39 -1.78
CA TYR A 115 -19.00 12.95 -0.50
C TYR A 115 -19.06 14.02 0.60
N THR A 116 -19.53 13.63 1.78
CA THR A 116 -19.74 14.53 2.94
C THR A 116 -18.94 14.14 4.20
N GLY A 117 -18.16 13.04 4.14
CA GLY A 117 -17.38 12.54 5.28
C GLY A 117 -16.05 13.29 5.52
N PHE A 118 -15.09 12.62 6.16
CA PHE A 118 -13.76 13.20 6.41
C PHE A 118 -12.95 13.30 5.11
N ILE A 119 -12.54 14.52 4.76
CA ILE A 119 -11.76 14.81 3.54
C ILE A 119 -10.30 15.14 3.82
N PHE A 120 -9.93 15.32 5.08
CA PHE A 120 -8.57 15.58 5.52
C PHE A 120 -8.09 14.48 6.45
N TRP A 121 -6.84 14.09 6.25
CA TRP A 121 -6.19 13.02 6.98
C TRP A 121 -4.78 13.44 7.35
N ARG A 122 -4.41 13.30 8.61
CA ARG A 122 -3.01 13.41 9.03
C ARG A 122 -2.32 12.10 8.68
N ALA A 123 -1.32 12.17 7.82
CA ALA A 123 -0.47 11.04 7.49
C ALA A 123 0.85 11.17 8.26
N ALA A 124 1.21 10.14 9.02
CA ALA A 124 2.50 10.05 9.71
C ALA A 124 3.58 9.51 8.77
N ALA A 125 4.83 9.91 8.99
CA ALA A 125 5.96 9.42 8.22
C ALA A 125 6.18 7.90 8.35
N GLY A 126 6.64 7.27 7.27
CA GLY A 126 7.14 5.90 7.28
C GLY A 126 6.13 4.80 6.93
N PHE A 127 4.92 5.12 6.47
CA PHE A 127 4.01 4.11 5.96
C PHE A 127 4.53 3.53 4.64
N LEU A 128 4.78 2.22 4.63
CA LEU A 128 5.16 1.39 3.49
C LEU A 128 3.96 0.51 3.13
N TRP A 129 3.34 0.71 1.97
CA TRP A 129 2.10 -0.01 1.63
C TRP A 129 2.30 -1.52 1.59
N ARG A 130 3.38 -2.04 1.00
CA ARG A 130 3.60 -3.50 0.89
C ARG A 130 3.73 -4.23 2.22
N THR A 131 4.32 -3.58 3.22
CA THR A 131 4.60 -4.20 4.53
C THR A 131 3.52 -3.86 5.54
N HIS A 132 3.08 -2.60 5.59
CA HIS A 132 2.10 -2.14 6.56
C HIS A 132 0.67 -2.35 6.09
N GLY A 133 0.35 -2.19 4.80
CA GLY A 133 -1.01 -2.31 4.28
C GLY A 133 -1.72 -3.63 4.66
N PRO A 134 -1.10 -4.81 4.46
CA PRO A 134 -1.68 -6.09 4.87
C PRO A 134 -1.88 -6.25 6.38
N LEU A 135 -1.15 -5.49 7.20
CA LEU A 135 -1.33 -5.44 8.66
C LEU A 135 -2.41 -4.41 9.07
N PHE A 136 -2.71 -3.48 8.17
CA PHE A 136 -3.59 -2.34 8.38
C PHE A 136 -5.05 -2.69 8.04
N GLY A 137 -5.26 -3.50 6.99
CA GLY A 137 -6.59 -3.94 6.56
C GLY A 137 -6.53 -5.08 5.55
N THR A 138 -7.71 -5.56 5.15
CA THR A 138 -7.82 -6.70 4.23
C THR A 138 -7.28 -6.34 2.85
N CYS A 139 -6.16 -6.98 2.49
CA CYS A 139 -5.50 -6.82 1.19
C CYS A 139 -5.52 -8.15 0.45
N ARG A 140 -5.75 -8.12 -0.88
CA ARG A 140 -5.79 -9.34 -1.70
C ARG A 140 -4.48 -10.11 -1.55
N GLU A 141 -4.60 -11.35 -1.06
CA GLU A 141 -3.48 -12.26 -0.82
C GLU A 141 -2.37 -11.64 0.05
N ASN A 142 -2.71 -10.69 0.92
CA ASN A 142 -1.76 -9.87 1.68
C ASN A 142 -0.66 -9.25 0.78
N TRP A 143 -0.99 -9.00 -0.48
CA TRP A 143 -0.08 -8.50 -1.51
C TRP A 143 1.20 -9.34 -1.67
N LYS A 144 1.15 -10.65 -1.39
CA LYS A 144 2.29 -11.56 -1.58
C LYS A 144 2.82 -11.54 -3.02
N TYR A 145 1.95 -11.41 -4.00
CA TYR A 145 2.31 -11.35 -5.43
C TYR A 145 3.09 -10.08 -5.82
N LEU A 146 3.12 -9.06 -4.97
CA LEU A 146 3.79 -7.77 -5.23
C LEU A 146 5.21 -7.72 -4.63
N GLN A 147 5.57 -8.65 -3.74
CA GLN A 147 6.82 -8.57 -2.97
C GLN A 147 8.07 -8.59 -3.86
N THR A 148 7.99 -9.20 -5.03
CA THR A 148 9.09 -9.31 -5.99
C THR A 148 9.11 -8.18 -7.03
N TRP A 149 8.09 -7.32 -7.07
CA TRP A 149 8.02 -6.26 -8.06
C TRP A 149 9.02 -5.16 -7.70
N ARG A 150 9.75 -4.66 -8.70
CA ARG A 150 10.62 -3.49 -8.54
C ARG A 150 9.86 -2.24 -8.98
N LEU A 151 9.87 -1.21 -8.13
CA LEU A 151 9.06 -0.02 -8.33
C LEU A 151 9.91 1.24 -8.37
N LYS A 152 9.39 2.21 -9.11
CA LYS A 152 9.83 3.60 -9.17
C LYS A 152 8.71 4.47 -8.59
N ASN A 153 9.09 5.62 -8.05
CA ASN A 153 8.17 6.54 -7.37
C ASN A 153 7.35 5.84 -6.28
N ASP A 154 8.01 5.02 -5.44
CA ASP A 154 7.41 4.34 -4.30
C ASP A 154 7.91 4.90 -2.94
N PRO A 155 7.81 6.23 -2.71
CA PRO A 155 8.21 6.79 -1.42
C PRO A 155 7.25 6.35 -0.31
N THR A 156 7.80 6.22 0.89
CA THR A 156 6.97 6.14 2.11
C THR A 156 6.21 7.44 2.31
N THR A 157 5.14 7.40 3.10
CA THR A 157 4.51 8.64 3.56
C THR A 157 5.49 9.50 4.35
N THR A 158 5.20 10.81 4.38
CA THR A 158 5.86 11.80 5.23
C THR A 158 4.83 12.40 6.19
N ASP A 159 5.30 13.10 7.23
CA ASP A 159 4.40 13.86 8.12
C ASP A 159 3.71 14.96 7.31
N SER A 160 2.41 14.77 7.06
CA SER A 160 1.66 15.56 6.10
C SER A 160 0.16 15.60 6.41
N LEU A 161 -0.50 16.61 5.88
CA LEU A 161 -1.94 16.68 5.74
C LEU A 161 -2.30 16.21 4.33
N ALA A 162 -3.01 15.11 4.22
CA ALA A 162 -3.56 14.61 2.97
C ALA A 162 -5.02 15.04 2.82
N PHE A 163 -5.32 15.77 1.74
CA PHE A 163 -6.69 15.93 1.24
C PHE A 163 -7.05 14.72 0.38
N PHE A 164 -8.17 14.09 0.65
CA PHE A 164 -8.61 12.87 -0.03
C PHE A 164 -10.12 12.78 -0.08
N VAL A 165 -10.67 12.62 -1.28
CA VAL A 165 -12.07 12.24 -1.48
C VAL A 165 -12.11 10.77 -1.88
N PRO A 166 -12.83 9.88 -1.16
CA PRO A 166 -12.90 8.44 -1.44
C PRO A 166 -13.82 8.12 -2.62
N ARG A 167 -13.76 8.92 -3.70
CA ARG A 167 -14.50 8.77 -4.94
C ARG A 167 -13.55 9.07 -6.09
N LEU A 168 -13.63 8.32 -7.18
CA LEU A 168 -12.89 8.68 -8.38
C LEU A 168 -13.41 10.02 -8.88
N LEU A 169 -12.49 10.91 -9.29
CA LEU A 169 -12.83 12.21 -9.83
C LEU A 169 -13.76 12.03 -11.04
N THR A 170 -14.90 12.72 -11.04
CA THR A 170 -15.90 12.58 -12.09
C THR A 170 -15.31 12.86 -13.47
N GLY A 171 -15.56 11.94 -14.41
CA GLY A 171 -15.00 12.00 -15.76
C GLY A 171 -13.55 11.56 -15.87
N SER A 172 -12.92 11.02 -14.83
CA SER A 172 -11.54 10.51 -14.92
C SER A 172 -11.41 9.12 -15.54
N THR A 173 -12.48 8.33 -15.55
CA THR A 173 -12.51 6.99 -16.16
C THR A 173 -12.55 7.05 -17.68
N GLY A 174 -12.11 5.99 -18.37
CA GLY A 174 -12.09 5.94 -19.83
C GLY A 174 -11.07 6.89 -20.48
N LYS A 175 -10.14 7.44 -19.69
CA LYS A 175 -9.12 8.40 -20.13
C LYS A 175 -7.71 7.83 -20.06
N ALA A 176 -6.87 8.26 -20.99
CA ALA A 176 -5.43 8.04 -20.92
C ALA A 176 -4.81 8.83 -19.74
N VAL A 177 -3.61 8.44 -19.30
CA VAL A 177 -2.92 9.10 -18.16
C VAL A 177 -2.74 10.60 -18.38
N THR A 178 -2.38 11.01 -19.60
CA THR A 178 -2.18 12.42 -19.95
C THR A 178 -3.45 13.24 -19.77
N ASP A 179 -4.60 12.71 -20.14
CA ASP A 179 -5.89 13.40 -20.00
C ASP A 179 -6.40 13.38 -18.56
N GLN A 180 -6.10 12.32 -17.80
CA GLN A 180 -6.32 12.30 -16.35
C GLN A 180 -5.50 13.39 -15.62
N ARG A 181 -4.25 13.61 -16.03
CA ARG A 181 -3.43 14.72 -15.50
C ARG A 181 -4.00 16.09 -15.85
N LYS A 182 -4.45 16.29 -17.10
CA LYS A 182 -5.13 17.53 -17.49
C LYS A 182 -6.36 17.78 -16.63
N LEU A 183 -7.17 16.75 -16.40
CA LEU A 183 -8.35 16.84 -15.55
C LEU A 183 -8.00 17.26 -14.11
N LEU A 184 -6.91 16.76 -13.52
CA LEU A 184 -6.46 17.27 -12.21
C LEU A 184 -6.12 18.75 -12.23
N VAL A 185 -5.40 19.22 -13.27
CA VAL A 185 -5.03 20.63 -13.41
C VAL A 185 -6.27 21.51 -13.59
N GLU A 186 -7.21 21.07 -14.42
CA GLU A 186 -8.48 21.76 -14.66
C GLU A 186 -9.34 21.82 -13.39
N THR A 187 -9.45 20.70 -12.66
CA THR A 187 -10.17 20.66 -11.38
C THR A 187 -9.49 21.54 -10.34
N ARG A 188 -8.16 21.49 -10.22
CA ARG A 188 -7.40 22.38 -9.31
C ARG A 188 -7.67 23.86 -9.61
N ALA A 189 -7.68 24.23 -10.88
CA ALA A 189 -7.99 25.58 -11.31
C ALA A 189 -9.45 25.97 -11.03
N LYS A 190 -10.41 25.08 -11.28
CA LYS A 190 -11.85 25.30 -11.01
C LYS A 190 -12.12 25.70 -9.55
N TYR A 191 -11.46 25.04 -8.59
CA TYR A 191 -11.62 25.32 -7.16
C TYR A 191 -10.55 26.29 -6.61
N THR A 192 -9.71 26.84 -7.48
CA THR A 192 -8.62 27.77 -7.11
C THR A 192 -7.76 27.21 -5.98
N LEU A 193 -7.39 25.93 -6.07
CA LEU A 193 -6.58 25.25 -5.06
C LEU A 193 -5.08 25.43 -5.36
N PRO A 194 -4.21 25.56 -4.33
CA PRO A 194 -2.78 25.71 -4.55
C PRO A 194 -2.13 24.41 -5.03
N GLU A 195 -0.90 24.52 -5.53
CA GLU A 195 -0.18 23.46 -6.25
C GLU A 195 -0.19 22.07 -5.57
N PRO A 196 0.02 21.94 -4.24
CA PRO A 196 0.07 20.64 -3.58
C PRO A 196 -1.22 19.81 -3.65
N PHE A 197 -2.36 20.43 -3.96
CA PHE A 197 -3.65 19.78 -4.12
C PHE A 197 -3.88 19.42 -5.58
N LEU A 198 -4.29 18.18 -5.87
CA LEU A 198 -4.48 17.67 -7.23
C LEU A 198 -3.24 17.88 -8.12
N LYS A 199 -2.05 17.75 -7.54
CA LYS A 199 -0.77 17.85 -8.25
C LYS A 199 -0.55 16.67 -9.18
N ASP A 200 -0.80 15.48 -8.64
CA ASP A 200 -0.48 14.20 -9.22
C ASP A 200 -1.44 13.11 -8.67
N PHE A 201 -1.22 11.85 -9.02
CA PHE A 201 -2.09 10.75 -8.60
C PHE A 201 -1.80 10.21 -7.18
N GLY A 202 -0.83 10.79 -6.46
CA GLY A 202 -0.33 10.31 -5.17
C GLY A 202 0.54 9.06 -5.27
N SER A 203 1.40 8.80 -4.29
CA SER A 203 2.13 7.53 -4.25
C SER A 203 1.23 6.35 -3.88
N ALA A 204 1.68 5.12 -4.16
CA ALA A 204 1.02 3.90 -3.69
C ALA A 204 0.80 3.90 -2.18
N ALA A 205 1.74 4.46 -1.40
CA ALA A 205 1.63 4.58 0.05
C ALA A 205 0.40 5.42 0.46
N TYR A 206 0.19 6.58 -0.14
CA TYR A 206 -0.98 7.42 0.15
C TYR A 206 -2.28 6.77 -0.33
N VAL A 207 -2.33 6.32 -1.60
CA VAL A 207 -3.57 5.77 -2.17
C VAL A 207 -4.04 4.53 -1.41
N ALA A 208 -3.12 3.59 -1.13
CA ALA A 208 -3.45 2.40 -0.35
C ALA A 208 -3.80 2.74 1.11
N GLY A 209 -2.98 3.56 1.76
CA GLY A 209 -3.14 3.90 3.17
C GLY A 209 -4.45 4.63 3.45
N LEU A 210 -4.82 5.62 2.63
CA LEU A 210 -6.06 6.36 2.75
C LEU A 210 -7.28 5.48 2.44
N THR A 211 -7.20 4.62 1.43
CA THR A 211 -8.26 3.67 1.08
C THR A 211 -8.56 2.71 2.24
N LEU A 212 -7.51 2.10 2.81
CA LEU A 212 -7.65 1.17 3.93
C LEU A 212 -8.14 1.87 5.20
N SER A 213 -7.63 3.07 5.47
CA SER A 213 -8.06 3.90 6.61
C SER A 213 -9.54 4.27 6.51
N HIS A 214 -9.96 4.74 5.34
CA HIS A 214 -11.35 5.07 5.08
C HIS A 214 -12.27 3.87 5.29
N HIS A 215 -11.89 2.71 4.75
CA HIS A 215 -12.65 1.47 4.94
C HIS A 215 -12.75 1.08 6.42
N ARG A 216 -11.66 1.15 7.19
CA ARG A 216 -11.71 0.76 8.60
C ARG A 216 -12.65 1.64 9.43
N ILE A 217 -12.79 2.92 9.08
CA ILE A 217 -13.64 3.86 9.81
C ILE A 217 -15.11 3.77 9.36
N THR A 218 -15.34 3.62 8.06
CA THR A 218 -16.69 3.74 7.47
C THR A 218 -17.31 2.42 7.06
N SER A 219 -16.53 1.33 7.04
CA SER A 219 -16.83 0.06 6.37
C SER A 219 -17.08 0.17 4.86
N GLU A 220 -16.96 1.37 4.27
CA GLU A 220 -17.14 1.60 2.85
C GLU A 220 -15.91 1.16 2.06
N ARG A 221 -16.10 0.51 0.92
CA ARG A 221 -15.02 0.02 0.07
C ARG A 221 -14.84 0.99 -1.08
N THR A 222 -13.69 1.66 -1.13
CA THR A 222 -13.34 2.62 -2.18
C THR A 222 -12.15 2.11 -3.02
N PRO A 223 -12.07 2.40 -4.33
CA PRO A 223 -13.11 2.98 -5.19
C PRO A 223 -14.42 2.16 -5.19
N LEU A 224 -15.55 2.86 -5.34
CA LEU A 224 -16.86 2.22 -5.50
C LEU A 224 -16.95 1.42 -6.81
N ASP A 225 -17.98 0.58 -6.92
CA ASP A 225 -18.30 -0.20 -8.12
C ASP A 225 -17.15 -1.10 -8.63
N LEU A 226 -16.27 -1.51 -7.71
CA LEU A 226 -15.08 -2.32 -8.01
C LEU A 226 -14.11 -1.66 -8.99
N LEU A 227 -14.18 -0.34 -9.11
CA LEU A 227 -13.30 0.46 -9.95
C LEU A 227 -11.88 0.50 -9.37
N TRP A 228 -10.97 1.12 -10.12
CA TRP A 228 -9.57 1.27 -9.78
C TRP A 228 -9.13 2.73 -9.79
N ALA A 229 -8.27 3.10 -8.85
CA ALA A 229 -7.59 4.39 -8.80
C ALA A 229 -6.11 4.21 -9.15
N ARG A 230 -5.62 4.94 -10.15
CA ARG A 230 -4.18 5.02 -10.46
C ARG A 230 -3.42 5.78 -9.38
N CYS A 231 -2.13 5.49 -9.26
CA CYS A 231 -1.19 6.25 -8.45
C CYS A 231 0.07 6.62 -9.27
N GLU A 232 0.98 7.38 -8.68
CA GLU A 232 2.24 7.79 -9.29
C GLU A 232 3.31 6.71 -9.28
N THR A 233 3.11 5.64 -8.53
CA THR A 233 4.04 4.53 -8.43
C THR A 233 3.91 3.63 -9.66
N PHE A 234 5.04 3.25 -10.26
CA PHE A 234 5.06 2.37 -11.43
C PHE A 234 6.15 1.32 -11.30
N ARG A 235 5.98 0.21 -12.01
CA ARG A 235 6.98 -0.84 -12.12
C ARG A 235 8.16 -0.35 -12.95
N GLU A 236 9.35 -0.89 -12.69
CA GLU A 236 10.54 -0.56 -13.47
C GLU A 236 10.37 -0.80 -14.99
N ASP A 237 9.53 -1.77 -15.36
CA ASP A 237 9.16 -2.14 -16.74
C ASP A 237 8.05 -1.27 -17.35
N GLY A 238 7.57 -0.24 -16.63
CA GLY A 238 6.74 0.84 -17.16
C GLY A 238 5.27 0.82 -16.74
N GLY A 239 4.76 -0.28 -16.18
CA GLY A 239 3.36 -0.37 -15.78
C GLY A 239 3.04 0.43 -14.50
N ARG A 240 2.11 1.38 -14.58
CA ARG A 240 1.66 2.17 -13.43
C ARG A 240 0.71 1.39 -12.54
N LEU A 241 0.89 1.52 -11.23
CA LEU A 241 0.06 0.84 -10.27
C LEU A 241 -1.32 1.49 -10.15
N GLY A 242 -2.30 0.66 -9.81
CA GLY A 242 -3.61 1.09 -9.40
C GLY A 242 -4.18 0.20 -8.30
N PHE A 243 -5.00 0.79 -7.44
CA PHE A 243 -5.65 0.12 -6.32
C PHE A 243 -7.16 0.11 -6.54
N GLY A 244 -7.78 -1.03 -6.31
CA GLY A 244 -9.19 -1.20 -6.67
C GLY A 244 -9.68 -2.61 -6.43
N PHE A 245 -10.84 -2.93 -7.03
CA PHE A 245 -11.47 -4.23 -6.91
C PHE A 245 -11.52 -4.72 -5.46
N PHE A 246 -11.94 -3.82 -4.58
CA PHE A 246 -11.96 -4.05 -3.13
C PHE A 246 -13.17 -4.92 -2.80
N LEU A 247 -12.96 -6.23 -2.82
CA LEU A 247 -13.98 -7.24 -2.51
C LEU A 247 -14.03 -7.55 -1.02
N GLU A 248 -15.20 -7.97 -0.55
CA GLU A 248 -15.40 -8.46 0.81
C GLU A 248 -14.52 -9.68 1.14
N SER A 249 -14.46 -10.63 0.21
CA SER A 249 -13.80 -11.91 0.42
C SER A 249 -12.28 -11.87 0.28
N SER A 250 -11.76 -10.94 -0.52
CA SER A 250 -10.32 -10.87 -0.81
C SER A 250 -9.65 -9.58 -0.34
N GLY A 251 -10.39 -8.51 -0.07
CA GLY A 251 -9.82 -7.21 0.28
C GLY A 251 -9.32 -6.42 -0.94
N LEU A 252 -8.56 -5.35 -0.65
CA LEU A 252 -8.08 -4.38 -1.63
C LEU A 252 -7.05 -5.01 -2.59
N GLY A 253 -7.34 -4.93 -3.89
CA GLY A 253 -6.44 -5.37 -4.97
C GLY A 253 -5.45 -4.29 -5.39
N CYS A 254 -4.32 -4.72 -5.95
CA CYS A 254 -3.35 -3.87 -6.61
C CYS A 254 -2.94 -4.53 -7.94
N LEU A 255 -2.92 -3.76 -9.02
CA LEU A 255 -2.51 -4.22 -10.35
C LEU A 255 -1.67 -3.13 -11.02
N ASN A 256 -0.98 -3.49 -12.10
CA ASN A 256 -0.31 -2.54 -12.98
C ASN A 256 -1.03 -2.42 -14.32
N TRP A 257 -0.94 -1.24 -14.92
CA TRP A 257 -1.60 -0.89 -16.18
C TRP A 257 -0.62 -0.13 -17.08
N ASP A 258 -0.82 -0.25 -18.39
CA ASP A 258 -0.10 0.58 -19.36
C ASP A 258 -0.67 2.02 -19.34
N ASP A 259 0.21 3.01 -19.39
CA ASP A 259 -0.12 4.44 -19.32
C ASP A 259 -0.81 4.94 -20.60
N GLY A 260 -0.63 4.23 -21.73
CA GLY A 260 -1.11 4.66 -23.05
C GLY A 260 -2.58 4.34 -23.35
N LEU A 261 -3.22 3.44 -22.58
CA LEU A 261 -4.56 2.96 -22.90
C LEU A 261 -5.65 3.66 -22.07
N PRO A 262 -6.73 4.14 -22.72
CA PRO A 262 -7.96 4.51 -22.02
C PRO A 262 -8.60 3.24 -21.46
N VAL A 263 -8.95 3.26 -20.18
CA VAL A 263 -9.60 2.12 -19.51
C VAL A 263 -10.80 2.60 -18.74
N ASP A 264 -11.97 2.04 -19.05
CA ASP A 264 -13.28 2.54 -18.58
C ASP A 264 -13.53 2.36 -17.09
N PHE A 265 -12.79 1.48 -16.42
CA PHE A 265 -12.95 1.19 -15.00
C PHE A 265 -11.80 1.73 -14.13
N ILE A 266 -10.92 2.57 -14.71
CA ILE A 266 -9.76 3.12 -14.03
C ILE A 266 -9.81 4.65 -14.05
N GLY A 267 -9.85 5.26 -12.89
CA GLY A 267 -9.80 6.71 -12.70
C GLY A 267 -8.66 7.12 -11.77
N ILE A 268 -8.84 8.29 -11.16
CA ILE A 268 -7.93 8.87 -10.17
C ILE A 268 -8.71 9.44 -9.01
N PHE A 269 -8.13 9.44 -7.81
CA PHE A 269 -8.71 10.16 -6.67
C PHE A 269 -8.36 11.66 -6.76
N PRO A 270 -9.26 12.57 -6.31
CA PRO A 270 -8.87 13.92 -5.93
C PRO A 270 -8.00 13.81 -4.68
N LEU A 271 -6.69 14.00 -4.84
CA LEU A 271 -5.72 13.89 -3.77
C LEU A 271 -4.85 15.14 -3.70
N GLY A 272 -4.58 15.62 -2.49
CA GLY A 272 -3.55 16.61 -2.21
C GLY A 272 -2.70 16.16 -1.03
N VAL A 273 -1.39 16.42 -1.07
CA VAL A 273 -0.49 16.09 0.04
C VAL A 273 0.33 17.32 0.38
N VAL A 274 0.15 17.82 1.60
CA VAL A 274 0.79 19.03 2.10
C VAL A 274 1.68 18.66 3.28
N PRO A 275 3.01 18.90 3.24
CA PRO A 275 3.87 18.71 4.40
C PRO A 275 3.40 19.56 5.58
N ILE A 276 3.34 18.99 6.78
CA ILE A 276 3.02 19.77 7.99
C ILE A 276 4.31 20.48 8.43
N LEU A 277 4.25 21.80 8.58
CA LEU A 277 5.37 22.61 9.06
C LEU A 277 5.23 22.85 10.57
N GLY A 278 6.32 22.65 11.32
CA GLY A 278 6.41 23.09 12.73
C GLY A 278 6.04 22.05 13.78
N HIS A 279 6.64 20.85 13.71
CA HIS A 279 6.74 19.94 14.85
C HIS A 279 8.16 19.95 15.41
#